data_AF-A0A0X3PVH1-F1
#
_entry.id   AF-A0A0X3PVH1-F1
#
_cell.length_a   1.000
_cell.length_b   1.000
_cell.length_c   1.000
_cell.angle_alpha   90.00
_cell.angle_beta   90.00
_cell.angle_gamma   90.00
#
_symmetry.space_group_name_H-M   'P 1'
#
loop_
_entity.id
_entity.type
_entity.pdbx_description
1 polymer ?
#
loop_
_entity_poly.entity_id
_entity_poly.type
_entity_poly.pdbx_seq_one_letter_code
_entity_poly.pdbx_strand_id
1 'polypeptide(L)'
;MAPVDPLITEETTTDVAGTPEKEEETPQLRPAFLAYSGFLSDCLAANGDSRTTSSIQFLSTAVKKEPCMLGIDEAGRGPVLGPMLYASAVASTGKIEALRGMGLADSKQLTEEKREELLEKMLANSEWIAYSIHSISPMEITEKMLSSTKISLNVISQNSAIGLIHSALDQDVNLTEVYVDTVGKAETYQAYLQSLFPKIKITVESKADATYPIVSAASIFAKVTRDRLLARWPKAGRGVIPPNTPLGSGYPGGMSICFLFKDSHAV
;
A
#
# COMPACT_ATOMS: atom_id res chain seq x y z
N MET A 1 -52.83 3.06 74.22
CA MET A 1 -53.39 2.05 73.30
C MET A 1 -53.66 2.74 71.98
N ALA A 2 -52.98 2.32 70.91
CA ALA A 2 -53.32 2.65 69.51
C ALA A 2 -54.62 1.91 69.10
N PRO A 3 -55.15 2.00 67.85
CA PRO A 3 -54.79 2.83 66.67
C PRO A 3 -56.03 3.45 65.95
N VAL A 4 -55.83 4.26 64.89
CA VAL A 4 -56.44 4.06 63.54
C VAL A 4 -55.54 4.78 62.51
N ASP A 5 -55.15 4.03 61.48
CA ASP A 5 -54.32 4.38 60.32
C ASP A 5 -55.20 4.80 59.13
N PRO A 6 -54.81 5.78 58.29
CA PRO A 6 -55.34 5.88 56.94
C PRO A 6 -54.26 5.68 55.88
N LEU A 7 -54.62 4.84 54.91
CA LEU A 7 -53.87 4.51 53.69
C LEU A 7 -53.37 5.75 52.94
N ILE A 8 -52.09 5.75 52.59
CA ILE A 8 -51.52 6.56 51.52
C ILE A 8 -51.11 5.62 50.40
N THR A 9 -51.65 5.88 49.21
CA THR A 9 -51.35 5.24 47.93
C THR A 9 -49.97 5.64 47.43
N GLU A 10 -49.08 4.67 47.21
CA GLU A 10 -47.83 4.88 46.47
C GLU A 10 -48.10 4.81 44.96
N GLU A 11 -47.86 5.92 44.25
CA GLU A 11 -47.69 5.94 42.80
C GLU A 11 -46.26 5.49 42.46
N THR A 12 -46.16 4.34 41.80
CA THR A 12 -44.95 3.85 41.15
C THR A 12 -44.52 4.79 40.03
N THR A 13 -43.49 5.59 40.27
CA THR A 13 -42.71 6.23 39.21
C THR A 13 -41.60 5.29 38.79
N THR A 14 -41.67 4.86 37.53
CA THR A 14 -40.69 3.99 36.88
C THR A 14 -39.36 4.71 36.70
N ASP A 15 -38.31 4.22 37.35
CA ASP A 15 -36.92 4.56 37.05
C ASP A 15 -36.61 4.20 35.60
N VAL A 16 -36.40 5.21 34.76
CA VAL A 16 -35.86 5.04 33.42
C VAL A 16 -34.36 4.83 33.59
N ALA A 17 -33.95 3.57 33.59
CA ALA A 17 -32.53 3.19 33.54
C ALA A 17 -31.89 3.84 32.31
N GLY A 18 -31.07 4.87 32.55
CA GLY A 18 -30.23 5.47 31.54
C GLY A 18 -29.32 4.41 30.93
N THR A 19 -29.51 4.11 29.66
CA THR A 19 -28.53 3.42 28.83
C THR A 19 -27.20 4.14 28.97
N PRO A 20 -26.08 3.45 29.28
CA PRO A 20 -24.78 4.08 29.26
C PRO A 20 -24.52 4.54 27.83
N GLU A 21 -24.42 5.85 27.65
CA GLU A 21 -23.93 6.47 26.44
C GLU A 21 -22.57 5.83 26.13
N LYS A 22 -22.50 5.11 25.01
CA LYS A 22 -21.21 4.71 24.45
C LYS A 22 -20.48 6.00 24.13
N GLU A 23 -19.48 6.33 24.92
CA GLU A 23 -18.47 7.31 24.54
C GLU A 23 -17.97 6.92 23.14
N GLU A 24 -18.34 7.72 22.14
CA GLU A 24 -17.70 7.68 20.83
C GLU A 24 -16.24 8.08 21.04
N GLU A 25 -15.39 7.08 21.28
CA GLU A 25 -13.95 7.24 21.17
C GLU A 25 -13.67 7.84 19.80
N THR A 26 -13.14 9.07 19.81
CA THR A 26 -12.53 9.67 18.63
C THR A 26 -11.52 8.65 18.12
N PRO A 27 -11.61 8.16 16.86
CA PRO A 27 -10.78 7.06 16.43
C PRO A 27 -9.33 7.53 16.46
N GLN A 28 -8.57 7.10 17.47
CA GLN A 28 -7.13 7.31 17.52
C GLN A 28 -6.57 6.70 16.23
N LEU A 29 -6.04 7.56 15.36
CA LEU A 29 -5.49 7.15 14.08
C LEU A 29 -4.40 6.11 14.34
N ARG A 30 -4.60 4.89 13.82
CA ARG A 30 -3.73 3.74 14.12
C ARG A 30 -2.31 4.00 13.60
N PRO A 31 -1.25 3.52 14.28
CA PRO A 31 0.13 3.83 13.92
C PRO A 31 0.52 3.55 12.46
N ALA A 32 0.02 2.47 11.87
CA ALA A 32 0.26 2.13 10.46
C ALA A 32 -0.31 3.15 9.47
N PHE A 33 -1.47 3.75 9.81
CA PHE A 33 -2.07 4.82 9.02
C PHE A 33 -1.23 6.11 9.12
N LEU A 34 -0.75 6.46 10.32
CA LEU A 34 0.12 7.62 10.51
C LEU A 34 1.43 7.48 9.74
N ALA A 35 2.06 6.30 9.77
CA ALA A 35 3.25 6.00 8.98
C ALA A 35 2.99 6.13 7.47
N TYR A 36 1.83 5.66 7.00
CA TYR A 36 1.43 5.77 5.59
C TYR A 36 1.19 7.22 5.17
N SER A 37 0.46 8.00 5.99
CA SER A 37 0.17 9.40 5.71
C SER A 37 1.41 10.30 5.79
N GLY A 38 2.31 10.02 6.75
CA GLY A 38 3.62 10.66 6.86
C GLY A 38 4.43 10.42 5.60
N PHE A 39 4.54 9.16 5.17
CA PHE A 39 5.22 8.78 3.93
C PHE A 39 4.68 9.51 2.69
N LEU A 40 3.36 9.62 2.53
CA LEU A 40 2.76 10.40 1.43
C LEU A 40 3.18 11.87 1.48
N SER A 41 3.20 12.45 2.68
CA SER A 41 3.59 13.85 2.88
C SER A 41 5.07 14.05 2.56
N ASP A 42 5.93 13.14 3.00
CA ASP A 42 7.37 13.18 2.74
C ASP A 42 7.70 13.01 1.26
N CYS A 43 7.01 12.11 0.56
CA CYS A 43 7.15 11.95 -0.89
C CYS A 43 6.75 13.21 -1.68
N LEU A 44 5.78 13.97 -1.17
CA LEU A 44 5.31 15.21 -1.81
C LEU A 44 6.16 16.43 -1.43
N ALA A 45 6.81 16.42 -0.27
CA ALA A 45 7.64 17.51 0.24
C ALA A 45 9.10 17.42 -0.22
N ALA A 46 9.63 16.20 -0.36
CA ALA A 46 10.96 15.99 -0.90
C ALA A 46 10.99 16.40 -2.38
N ASN A 47 12.10 16.95 -2.86
CA ASN A 47 12.33 17.42 -4.23
C ASN A 47 12.32 16.30 -5.29
N GLY A 48 11.52 15.25 -5.10
CA GLY A 48 11.52 14.04 -5.91
C GLY A 48 12.63 13.08 -5.51
N ASP A 49 12.90 12.88 -4.22
CA ASP A 49 13.76 11.77 -3.78
C ASP A 49 12.95 10.48 -3.67
N SER A 50 13.60 9.34 -3.89
CA SER A 50 13.00 8.05 -3.55
C SER A 50 12.88 7.88 -2.04
N ARG A 51 11.82 7.20 -1.62
CA ARG A 51 11.47 7.00 -0.21
C ARG A 51 10.93 5.60 0.01
N THR A 52 11.19 5.07 1.19
CA THR A 52 10.64 3.79 1.64
C THR A 52 9.89 3.98 2.95
N THR A 53 8.78 3.26 3.11
CA THR A 53 8.06 3.13 4.37
C THR A 53 7.71 1.66 4.64
N SER A 54 7.56 1.31 5.91
CA SER A 54 7.17 -0.03 6.35
C SER A 54 6.22 0.09 7.53
N SER A 55 5.28 -0.86 7.61
CA SER A 55 4.41 -1.06 8.77
C SER A 55 4.65 -2.39 9.47
N ILE A 56 5.68 -3.16 9.08
CA ILE A 56 5.98 -4.50 9.61
C ILE A 56 6.27 -4.47 11.12
N GLN A 57 6.81 -3.36 11.64
CA GLN A 57 6.99 -3.14 13.07
C GLN A 57 5.69 -3.17 13.87
N PHE A 58 4.53 -2.99 13.23
CA PHE A 58 3.22 -3.04 13.88
C PHE A 58 2.57 -4.43 13.83
N LEU A 59 3.16 -5.40 13.13
CA LEU A 59 2.72 -6.79 13.23
C LEU A 59 2.92 -7.30 14.65
N SER A 60 1.94 -8.06 15.15
CA SER A 60 2.07 -8.72 16.44
C SER A 60 3.25 -9.71 16.44
N THR A 61 3.92 -9.82 17.59
CA THR A 61 5.06 -10.74 17.75
C THR A 61 4.67 -12.20 17.47
N ALA A 62 3.43 -12.59 17.73
CA ALA A 62 2.90 -13.90 17.41
C ALA A 62 2.89 -14.13 15.89
N VAL A 63 2.31 -13.20 15.12
CA VAL A 63 2.25 -13.26 13.65
C VAL A 63 3.65 -13.31 13.04
N LYS A 64 4.61 -12.51 13.52
CA LYS A 64 5.98 -12.52 13.00
C LYS A 64 6.68 -13.88 13.15
N LYS A 65 6.35 -14.65 14.19
CA LYS A 65 6.95 -15.97 14.45
C LYS A 65 6.29 -17.09 13.65
N GLU A 66 5.04 -16.93 13.26
CA GLU A 66 4.33 -17.87 12.37
C GLU A 66 4.93 -17.86 10.96
N PRO A 67 4.83 -18.97 10.20
CA PRO A 67 5.18 -18.97 8.78
C PRO A 67 4.41 -17.89 8.01
N CYS A 68 5.13 -16.90 7.48
CA CYS A 68 4.57 -15.78 6.76
C CYS A 68 4.76 -15.91 5.25
N MET A 69 3.84 -15.27 4.52
CA MET A 69 3.92 -15.04 3.08
C MET A 69 4.05 -13.54 2.79
N LEU A 70 4.72 -13.23 1.69
CA LEU A 70 4.90 -11.86 1.20
C LEU A 70 4.49 -11.79 -0.27
N GLY A 71 3.61 -10.85 -0.60
CA GLY A 71 3.24 -10.51 -1.98
C GLY A 71 3.97 -9.25 -2.42
N ILE A 72 4.42 -9.18 -3.67
CA ILE A 72 5.04 -8.00 -4.29
C ILE A 72 4.32 -7.67 -5.58
N ASP A 73 4.01 -6.38 -5.76
CA ASP A 73 3.51 -5.83 -7.02
C ASP A 73 4.04 -4.41 -7.21
N GLU A 74 3.93 -3.90 -8.43
CA GLU A 74 4.29 -2.55 -8.80
C GLU A 74 3.13 -1.72 -9.36
N ALA A 75 3.30 -0.41 -9.33
CA ALA A 75 2.46 0.50 -10.08
C ALA A 75 3.33 1.58 -10.74
N GLY A 76 3.02 1.91 -11.99
CA GLY A 76 3.63 3.08 -12.60
C GLY A 76 4.93 2.86 -13.36
N ARG A 77 5.16 1.65 -13.86
CA ARG A 77 6.32 1.32 -14.69
C ARG A 77 6.33 2.00 -16.06
N GLY A 78 5.15 2.14 -16.69
CA GLY A 78 4.98 2.63 -18.06
C GLY A 78 4.78 4.15 -18.24
N PRO A 79 4.19 4.88 -17.27
CA PRO A 79 4.00 6.32 -17.37
C PRO A 79 5.30 7.11 -17.47
N VAL A 80 5.24 8.24 -18.19
CA VAL A 80 6.34 9.23 -18.26
C VAL A 80 6.28 10.26 -17.12
N LEU A 81 5.16 10.29 -16.39
CA LEU A 81 4.97 11.18 -15.24
C LEU A 81 4.72 10.37 -13.97
N GLY A 82 5.23 10.93 -12.87
CA GLY A 82 5.07 10.42 -11.52
C GLY A 82 5.96 9.23 -11.17
N PRO A 83 5.97 8.85 -9.89
CA PRO A 83 6.93 7.89 -9.35
C PRO A 83 6.56 6.46 -9.71
N MET A 84 7.55 5.58 -9.81
CA MET A 84 7.31 4.14 -9.88
C MET A 84 7.20 3.61 -8.45
N LEU A 85 6.12 2.89 -8.14
CA LEU A 85 5.88 2.33 -6.81
C LEU A 85 6.14 0.83 -6.87
N TYR A 86 6.93 0.34 -5.92
CA TYR A 86 6.97 -1.06 -5.53
C TYR A 86 6.34 -1.18 -4.16
N ALA A 87 5.42 -2.13 -3.99
CA ALA A 87 4.84 -2.41 -2.68
C ALA A 87 4.90 -3.90 -2.38
N SER A 88 5.00 -4.21 -1.10
CA SER A 88 4.78 -5.55 -0.58
C SER A 88 3.71 -5.55 0.49
N ALA A 89 3.03 -6.70 0.62
CA ALA A 89 2.17 -7.01 1.75
C ALA A 89 2.68 -8.28 2.43
N VAL A 90 2.66 -8.30 3.77
CA VAL A 90 3.13 -9.41 4.61
C VAL A 90 2.00 -9.84 5.54
N ALA A 91 1.75 -11.14 5.61
CA ALA A 91 0.81 -11.75 6.56
C ALA A 91 1.20 -13.20 6.86
N SER A 92 0.70 -13.75 7.97
CA SER A 92 0.81 -15.19 8.25
C SER A 92 0.11 -16.00 7.16
N THR A 93 0.70 -17.13 6.77
CA THR A 93 0.11 -18.07 5.80
C THR A 93 -1.25 -18.60 6.28
N GLY A 94 -1.47 -18.67 7.60
CA GLY A 94 -2.77 -19.02 8.20
C GLY A 94 -3.87 -17.97 7.99
N LYS A 95 -3.54 -16.76 7.50
CA LYS A 95 -4.50 -15.68 7.25
C LYS A 95 -5.00 -15.60 5.80
N ILE A 96 -4.66 -16.58 4.95
CA ILE A 96 -5.07 -16.56 3.53
C ILE A 96 -6.59 -16.43 3.35
N GLU A 97 -7.39 -17.16 4.13
CA GLU A 97 -8.85 -17.07 4.08
C GLU A 97 -9.38 -15.72 4.60
N ALA A 98 -8.70 -15.12 5.58
CA ALA A 98 -9.03 -13.78 6.03
C ALA A 98 -8.76 -12.73 4.94
N LEU A 99 -7.68 -12.88 4.18
CA LEU A 99 -7.39 -12.03 3.01
C LEU A 99 -8.49 -12.18 1.94
N ARG A 100 -8.87 -13.41 1.60
CA ARG A 100 -9.97 -13.67 0.66
C ARG A 100 -11.29 -13.08 1.15
N GLY A 101 -11.61 -13.25 2.43
CA GLY A 101 -12.81 -12.70 3.07
C GLY A 101 -12.86 -11.17 3.07
N MET A 102 -11.72 -10.47 2.98
CA MET A 102 -11.69 -9.02 2.79
C MET A 102 -12.05 -8.59 1.36
N GLY A 103 -12.06 -9.52 0.39
CA GLY A 103 -12.27 -9.24 -1.04
C GLY A 103 -10.98 -9.11 -1.84
N LEU A 104 -9.83 -9.53 -1.28
CA LEU A 104 -8.56 -9.57 -1.99
C LEU A 104 -8.50 -10.84 -2.85
N ALA A 105 -8.19 -10.70 -4.14
CA ALA A 105 -8.31 -11.70 -5.21
C ALA A 105 -9.73 -11.97 -5.77
N ASP A 106 -10.71 -11.06 -5.55
CA ASP A 106 -11.92 -11.12 -6.38
C ASP A 106 -11.54 -10.73 -7.81
N SER A 107 -11.68 -11.68 -8.75
CA SER A 107 -11.18 -11.66 -10.14
C SER A 107 -11.69 -10.52 -11.05
N LYS A 108 -12.43 -9.57 -10.49
CA LYS A 108 -12.93 -8.38 -11.18
C LYS A 108 -12.00 -7.20 -10.92
N GLN A 109 -11.79 -6.37 -11.94
CA GLN A 109 -11.09 -5.11 -11.76
C GLN A 109 -11.78 -4.30 -10.66
N LEU A 110 -11.14 -4.18 -9.50
CA LEU A 110 -11.62 -3.35 -8.39
C LEU A 110 -11.71 -1.89 -8.85
N THR A 111 -12.78 -1.20 -8.51
CA THR A 111 -12.89 0.25 -8.76
C THR A 111 -11.90 1.02 -7.87
N GLU A 112 -11.64 2.29 -8.18
CA GLU A 112 -10.75 3.14 -7.38
C GLU A 112 -11.27 3.27 -5.94
N GLU A 113 -12.56 3.50 -5.78
CA GLU A 113 -13.23 3.59 -4.48
C GLU A 113 -13.08 2.29 -3.70
N LYS A 114 -13.21 1.14 -4.39
CA LYS A 114 -13.06 -0.15 -3.72
C LYS A 114 -11.63 -0.40 -3.25
N ARG A 115 -10.64 0.03 -4.02
CA ARG A 115 -9.22 -0.06 -3.61
C ARG A 115 -8.94 0.82 -2.41
N GLU A 116 -9.52 2.01 -2.36
CA GLU A 116 -9.42 2.93 -1.21
C GLU A 116 -10.01 2.31 0.06
N GLU A 117 -11.23 1.75 -0.01
CA GLU A 117 -11.84 1.03 1.12
C GLU A 117 -10.98 -0.15 1.61
N LEU A 118 -10.43 -0.93 0.68
CA LEU A 118 -9.59 -2.08 1.02
C LEU A 118 -8.26 -1.65 1.64
N LEU A 119 -7.65 -0.58 1.13
CA LEU A 119 -6.45 0.01 1.73
C LEU A 119 -6.72 0.40 3.19
N GLU A 120 -7.80 1.12 3.46
CA GLU A 120 -8.16 1.53 4.83
C GLU A 120 -8.39 0.32 5.74
N LYS A 121 -9.06 -0.73 5.25
CA LYS A 121 -9.22 -1.98 6.00
C LYS A 121 -7.89 -2.66 6.31
N MET A 122 -6.96 -2.71 5.36
CA MET A 122 -5.63 -3.30 5.59
C MET A 122 -4.82 -2.47 6.58
N LEU A 123 -4.83 -1.14 6.46
CA LEU A 123 -4.17 -0.22 7.40
C LEU A 123 -4.76 -0.33 8.82
N ALA A 124 -6.07 -0.55 8.93
CA ALA A 124 -6.73 -0.80 10.20
C ALA A 124 -6.26 -2.13 10.82
N ASN A 125 -6.02 -3.15 10.02
CA ASN A 125 -5.66 -4.50 10.47
C ASN A 125 -4.13 -4.73 10.62
N SER A 126 -3.39 -3.67 10.96
CA SER A 126 -1.92 -3.67 10.99
C SER A 126 -1.25 -4.68 11.94
N GLU A 127 -2.02 -5.28 12.85
CA GLU A 127 -1.53 -6.32 13.77
C GLU A 127 -1.25 -7.66 13.09
N TRP A 128 -1.87 -7.91 11.92
CA TRP A 128 -1.76 -9.19 11.21
C TRP A 128 -1.52 -9.08 9.70
N ILE A 129 -1.71 -7.90 9.10
CA ILE A 129 -1.25 -7.59 7.74
C ILE A 129 -0.42 -6.30 7.77
N ALA A 130 0.74 -6.31 7.13
CA ALA A 130 1.62 -5.15 7.04
C ALA A 130 2.03 -4.87 5.60
N TYR A 131 2.47 -3.65 5.34
CA TYR A 131 3.01 -3.24 4.05
C TYR A 131 4.47 -2.82 4.15
N SER A 132 5.14 -2.81 3.02
CA SER A 132 6.32 -1.97 2.77
C SER A 132 6.20 -1.37 1.38
N ILE A 133 6.55 -0.10 1.22
CA ILE A 133 6.40 0.61 -0.05
C ILE A 133 7.70 1.33 -0.34
N HIS A 134 8.22 1.16 -1.55
CA HIS A 134 9.32 1.91 -2.12
C HIS A 134 8.79 2.77 -3.27
N SER A 135 8.76 4.09 -3.05
CA SER A 135 8.49 5.09 -4.09
C SER A 135 9.79 5.50 -4.73
N ILE A 136 9.97 5.11 -5.99
CA ILE A 136 11.12 5.46 -6.81
C ILE A 136 10.77 6.71 -7.59
N SER A 137 11.51 7.78 -7.36
CA SER A 137 11.21 9.05 -7.99
C SER A 137 11.52 9.05 -9.49
N PRO A 138 10.84 9.88 -10.29
CA PRO A 138 11.20 10.08 -11.69
C PRO A 138 12.65 10.54 -11.87
N MET A 139 13.16 11.33 -10.92
CA MET A 139 14.53 11.84 -10.92
C MET A 139 15.54 10.71 -10.76
N GLU A 140 15.34 9.81 -9.78
CA GLU A 140 16.23 8.66 -9.59
C GLU A 140 16.20 7.71 -10.80
N ILE A 141 15.01 7.45 -11.36
CA ILE A 141 14.88 6.62 -12.57
C ILE A 141 15.70 7.25 -13.71
N THR A 142 15.53 8.56 -13.92
CA THR A 142 16.25 9.32 -14.96
C THR A 142 17.76 9.28 -14.74
N GLU A 143 18.21 9.59 -13.53
CA GLU A 143 19.63 9.61 -13.16
C GLU A 143 20.26 8.24 -13.38
N LYS A 144 19.65 7.17 -12.89
CA LYS A 144 20.17 5.80 -13.02
C LYS A 144 20.22 5.33 -14.49
N MET A 145 19.19 5.63 -15.28
CA MET A 145 19.09 5.20 -16.67
C MET A 145 19.97 6.03 -17.62
N LEU A 146 20.21 7.31 -17.32
CA LEU A 146 21.02 8.22 -18.13
C LEU A 146 22.45 8.41 -17.62
N SER A 147 22.80 7.82 -16.48
CA SER A 147 24.18 7.83 -15.96
C SER A 147 25.18 7.19 -16.94
N SER A 148 26.47 7.48 -16.72
CA SER A 148 27.56 6.86 -17.47
C SER A 148 27.59 5.33 -17.30
N THR A 149 27.22 4.84 -16.12
CA THR A 149 27.05 3.40 -15.82
C THR A 149 25.58 3.06 -15.79
N LYS A 150 24.98 2.93 -16.99
CA LYS A 150 23.53 2.78 -17.16
C LYS A 150 22.98 1.61 -16.37
N ILE A 151 22.02 1.89 -15.49
CA ILE A 151 21.23 0.88 -14.79
C ILE A 151 19.87 0.80 -15.49
N SER A 152 19.53 -0.38 -16.02
CA SER A 152 18.24 -0.58 -16.68
C SER A 152 17.07 -0.53 -15.70
N LEU A 153 15.88 -0.17 -16.18
CA LEU A 153 14.66 -0.18 -15.38
C LEU A 153 14.36 -1.56 -14.77
N ASN A 154 14.74 -2.65 -15.45
CA ASN A 154 14.64 -4.00 -14.91
C ASN A 154 15.47 -4.17 -13.64
N VAL A 155 16.72 -3.67 -13.63
CA VAL A 155 17.59 -3.77 -12.46
C VAL A 155 17.07 -2.88 -11.33
N ILE A 156 16.59 -1.67 -11.63
CA ILE A 156 15.94 -0.79 -10.64
C ILE A 156 14.73 -1.48 -9.99
N SER A 157 13.91 -2.15 -10.81
CA SER A 157 12.73 -2.90 -10.39
C SER A 157 13.11 -4.09 -9.49
N GLN A 158 14.08 -4.90 -9.92
CA GLN A 158 14.58 -6.05 -9.18
C GLN A 158 15.16 -5.65 -7.83
N ASN A 159 15.97 -4.58 -7.79
CA ASN A 159 16.55 -4.08 -6.55
C ASN A 159 15.48 -3.61 -5.55
N SER A 160 14.39 -3.02 -6.04
CA SER A 160 13.27 -2.60 -5.21
C SER A 160 12.54 -3.80 -4.60
N ALA A 161 12.24 -4.83 -5.41
CA ALA A 161 11.63 -6.06 -4.90
C ALA A 161 12.53 -6.78 -3.88
N ILE A 162 13.84 -6.87 -4.14
CA ILE A 162 14.84 -7.41 -3.21
C ILE A 162 14.84 -6.63 -1.89
N GLY A 163 14.83 -5.29 -1.95
CA GLY A 163 14.75 -4.43 -0.77
C GLY A 163 13.49 -4.66 0.06
N LEU A 164 12.35 -4.90 -0.59
CA LEU A 164 11.09 -5.23 0.10
C LEU A 164 11.13 -6.59 0.80
N ILE A 165 11.81 -7.60 0.22
CA ILE A 165 12.02 -8.89 0.88
C ILE A 165 12.94 -8.73 2.10
N HIS A 166 14.05 -8.00 1.95
CA HIS A 166 14.94 -7.68 3.06
C HIS A 166 14.22 -6.92 4.18
N SER A 167 13.36 -5.96 3.85
CA SER A 167 12.60 -5.22 4.86
C SER A 167 11.79 -6.13 5.80
N ALA A 168 11.26 -7.25 5.29
CA ALA A 168 10.58 -8.24 6.13
C ALA A 168 11.55 -9.08 6.95
N LEU A 169 12.63 -9.57 6.33
CA LEU A 169 13.65 -10.38 7.00
C LEU A 169 14.36 -9.62 8.13
N ASP A 170 14.72 -8.36 7.89
CA ASP A 170 15.42 -7.49 8.84
C ASP A 170 14.56 -7.10 10.04
N GLN A 171 13.24 -7.35 9.97
CA GLN A 171 12.27 -7.09 11.05
C GLN A 171 11.77 -8.38 11.72
N ASP A 172 12.57 -9.44 11.62
CA ASP A 172 12.38 -10.76 12.24
C ASP A 172 11.09 -11.48 11.83
N VAL A 173 10.59 -11.23 10.61
CA VAL A 173 9.48 -12.01 10.06
C VAL A 173 9.99 -13.39 9.66
N ASN A 174 9.32 -14.45 10.12
CA ASN A 174 9.53 -15.83 9.67
C ASN A 174 8.96 -16.01 8.25
N LEU A 175 9.64 -15.40 7.27
CA LEU A 175 9.22 -15.37 5.88
C LEU A 175 9.52 -16.70 5.20
N THR A 176 8.47 -17.39 4.77
CA THR A 176 8.57 -18.74 4.18
C THR A 176 8.18 -18.77 2.70
N GLU A 177 7.29 -17.88 2.27
CA GLU A 177 6.81 -17.82 0.89
C GLU A 177 6.84 -16.38 0.36
N VAL A 178 7.27 -16.21 -0.89
CA VAL A 178 7.23 -14.93 -1.60
C VAL A 178 6.55 -15.13 -2.96
N TYR A 179 5.59 -14.26 -3.26
CA TYR A 179 4.84 -14.23 -4.51
C TYR A 179 5.07 -12.87 -5.18
N VAL A 180 5.48 -12.85 -6.44
CA VAL A 180 5.82 -11.62 -7.16
C VAL A 180 5.06 -11.55 -8.47
N ASP A 181 4.36 -10.44 -8.70
CA ASP A 181 3.82 -10.13 -10.03
C ASP A 181 4.95 -9.64 -10.96
N THR A 182 4.93 -10.07 -12.22
CA THR A 182 5.91 -9.60 -13.20
C THR A 182 5.34 -9.40 -14.60
N VAL A 183 5.85 -8.35 -15.25
CA VAL A 183 5.72 -8.08 -16.68
C VAL A 183 6.97 -8.57 -17.42
N GLY A 184 7.20 -9.88 -17.49
CA GLY A 184 8.41 -10.42 -18.12
C GLY A 184 8.53 -11.94 -18.06
N LYS A 185 9.76 -12.44 -18.30
CA LYS A 185 10.09 -13.87 -18.21
C LYS A 185 10.17 -14.30 -16.75
N ALA A 186 9.04 -14.79 -16.25
CA ALA A 186 8.86 -15.24 -14.87
C ALA A 186 9.97 -16.22 -14.42
N GLU A 187 10.36 -17.17 -15.27
CA GLU A 187 11.30 -18.23 -14.91
C GLU A 187 12.70 -17.69 -14.61
N THR A 188 13.17 -16.73 -15.41
CA THR A 188 14.49 -16.11 -15.21
C THR A 188 14.49 -15.26 -13.95
N TYR A 189 13.41 -14.53 -13.71
CA TYR A 189 13.31 -13.68 -12.53
C TYR A 189 13.16 -14.51 -11.24
N GLN A 190 12.36 -15.58 -11.29
CA GLN A 190 12.24 -16.53 -10.19
C GLN A 190 13.57 -17.18 -9.86
N ALA A 191 14.30 -17.70 -10.85
CA ALA A 191 15.61 -18.30 -10.62
C ALA A 191 16.60 -17.31 -9.99
N TYR A 192 16.58 -16.06 -10.43
CA TYR A 192 17.40 -14.99 -9.86
C TYR A 192 17.06 -14.73 -8.39
N LEU A 193 15.79 -14.48 -8.06
CA LEU A 193 15.36 -14.26 -6.67
C LEU A 193 15.62 -15.49 -5.79
N GLN A 194 15.34 -16.69 -6.30
CA GLN A 194 15.54 -17.95 -5.58
C GLN A 194 17.03 -18.17 -5.25
N SER A 195 17.95 -17.72 -6.11
CA SER A 195 19.40 -17.78 -5.85
C SER A 195 19.83 -16.85 -4.70
N LEU A 196 19.16 -15.71 -4.51
CA LEU A 196 19.43 -14.76 -3.44
C LEU A 196 18.81 -15.19 -2.10
N PHE A 197 17.64 -15.84 -2.16
CA PHE A 197 16.87 -16.26 -0.98
C PHE A 197 16.60 -17.78 -0.98
N PRO A 198 17.64 -18.62 -0.85
CA PRO A 198 17.52 -20.08 -1.05
C PRO A 198 16.63 -20.80 -0.03
N LYS A 199 16.32 -20.17 1.10
CA LYS A 199 15.48 -20.75 2.17
C LYS A 199 13.99 -20.40 2.04
N ILE A 200 13.65 -19.50 1.13
CA ILE A 200 12.29 -18.99 0.93
C ILE A 200 11.76 -19.62 -0.35
N LYS A 201 10.51 -20.09 -0.33
CA LYS A 201 9.83 -20.55 -1.52
C LYS A 201 9.38 -19.34 -2.34
N ILE A 202 9.99 -19.12 -3.50
CA ILE A 202 9.68 -17.97 -4.36
C ILE A 202 8.90 -18.42 -5.59
N THR A 203 7.77 -17.76 -5.82
CA THR A 203 6.93 -17.92 -7.01
C THR A 203 6.82 -16.57 -7.72
N VAL A 204 7.17 -16.54 -9.00
CA VAL A 204 7.02 -15.33 -9.84
C VAL A 204 6.11 -15.70 -10.98
N GLU A 205 5.03 -14.94 -11.16
CA GLU A 205 4.03 -15.20 -12.20
C GLU A 205 3.51 -13.87 -12.76
N SER A 206 2.94 -13.92 -13.96
CA SER A 206 2.20 -12.77 -14.50
C SER A 206 0.75 -12.82 -14.04
N LYS A 207 0.19 -11.66 -13.67
CA LYS A 207 -1.16 -11.52 -13.09
C LYS A 207 -1.29 -12.27 -11.77
N ALA A 208 -0.23 -12.27 -10.98
CA ALA A 208 -0.18 -12.92 -9.68
C ALA A 208 -1.18 -12.28 -8.69
N ASP A 209 -1.54 -11.01 -8.89
CA ASP A 209 -2.59 -10.30 -8.14
C ASP A 209 -3.99 -10.93 -8.29
N ALA A 210 -4.27 -11.61 -9.40
CA ALA A 210 -5.51 -12.33 -9.62
C ALA A 210 -5.53 -13.71 -8.93
N THR A 211 -4.36 -14.32 -8.72
CA THR A 211 -4.22 -15.67 -8.15
C THR A 211 -4.03 -15.64 -6.63
N TYR A 212 -3.20 -14.72 -6.15
CA TYR A 212 -2.72 -14.67 -4.77
C TYR A 212 -3.28 -13.43 -4.04
N PRO A 213 -4.12 -13.60 -3.01
CA PRO A 213 -4.68 -12.49 -2.24
C PRO A 213 -3.62 -11.55 -1.64
N ILE A 214 -2.45 -12.08 -1.28
CA ILE A 214 -1.34 -11.28 -0.74
C ILE A 214 -0.69 -10.39 -1.80
N VAL A 215 -0.62 -10.84 -3.06
CA VAL A 215 -0.18 -10.00 -4.18
C VAL A 215 -1.25 -8.98 -4.53
N SER A 216 -2.54 -9.35 -4.46
CA SER A 216 -3.66 -8.41 -4.59
C SER A 216 -3.57 -7.26 -3.55
N ALA A 217 -3.22 -7.57 -2.29
CA ALA A 217 -2.97 -6.57 -1.27
C ALA A 217 -1.81 -5.63 -1.63
N ALA A 218 -0.66 -6.19 -2.04
CA ALA A 218 0.50 -5.40 -2.50
C ALA A 218 0.13 -4.49 -3.68
N SER A 219 -0.67 -5.01 -4.62
CA SER A 219 -1.19 -4.27 -5.77
C SER A 219 -1.98 -3.03 -5.38
N ILE A 220 -2.85 -3.17 -4.38
CA ILE A 220 -3.65 -2.07 -3.84
C ILE A 220 -2.75 -1.03 -3.19
N PHE A 221 -1.78 -1.44 -2.37
CA PHE A 221 -0.80 -0.52 -1.79
C PHE A 221 -0.05 0.24 -2.89
N ALA A 222 0.43 -0.42 -3.95
CA ALA A 222 1.15 0.24 -5.04
C ALA A 222 0.27 1.22 -5.82
N LYS A 223 -0.91 0.76 -6.29
CA LYS A 223 -1.81 1.55 -7.14
C LYS A 223 -2.39 2.75 -6.40
N VAL A 224 -2.96 2.55 -5.22
CA VAL A 224 -3.59 3.64 -4.45
C VAL A 224 -2.54 4.67 -4.01
N THR A 225 -1.36 4.22 -3.58
CA THR A 225 -0.27 5.15 -3.23
C THR A 225 0.12 6.00 -4.44
N ARG A 226 0.32 5.38 -5.60
CA ARG A 226 0.68 6.11 -6.83
C ARG A 226 -0.41 7.12 -7.21
N ASP A 227 -1.67 6.71 -7.20
CA ASP A 227 -2.80 7.56 -7.56
C ASP A 227 -2.90 8.77 -6.62
N ARG A 228 -2.76 8.55 -5.30
CA ARG A 228 -2.71 9.63 -4.29
C ARG A 228 -1.52 10.59 -4.50
N LEU A 229 -0.33 10.08 -4.85
CA LEU A 229 0.85 10.91 -5.12
C LEU A 229 0.68 11.72 -6.41
N LEU A 230 0.13 11.14 -7.48
CA LEU A 230 -0.13 11.85 -8.73
C LEU A 230 -1.19 12.94 -8.56
N ALA A 231 -2.29 12.64 -7.89
CA ALA A 231 -3.36 13.61 -7.64
C ALA A 231 -2.85 14.86 -6.89
N ARG A 232 -1.91 14.65 -5.95
CA ARG A 232 -1.33 15.70 -5.11
C ARG A 232 0.01 16.25 -5.59
N TRP A 233 0.50 15.80 -6.74
CA TRP A 233 1.84 16.15 -7.24
C TRP A 233 2.05 17.68 -7.27
N PRO A 234 3.08 18.26 -6.64
CA PRO A 234 3.21 19.72 -6.53
C PRO A 234 3.29 20.42 -7.90
N LYS A 235 2.53 21.50 -8.11
CA LYS A 235 2.53 22.26 -9.38
C LYS A 235 3.93 22.76 -9.77
N ALA A 236 4.72 23.19 -8.80
CA ALA A 236 6.10 23.64 -9.02
C ALA A 236 6.98 22.57 -9.68
N GLY A 237 6.73 21.28 -9.37
CA GLY A 237 7.47 20.14 -9.94
C GLY A 237 6.87 19.59 -11.23
N ARG A 238 5.92 20.30 -11.87
CA ARG A 238 5.25 19.85 -13.10
C ARG A 238 5.81 20.49 -14.38
N GLY A 239 6.72 21.45 -14.25
CA GLY A 239 7.15 22.30 -15.36
C GLY A 239 6.06 23.31 -15.78
N VAL A 240 6.21 23.90 -16.96
CA VAL A 240 5.22 24.84 -17.51
C VAL A 240 4.05 24.05 -18.08
N ILE A 241 2.91 24.07 -17.38
CA ILE A 241 1.68 23.42 -17.82
C ILE A 241 0.60 24.49 -18.04
N PRO A 242 -0.17 24.43 -19.15
CA PRO A 242 -1.32 25.31 -19.32
C PRO A 242 -2.27 25.24 -18.11
N PRO A 243 -2.84 26.37 -17.67
CA PRO A 243 -3.79 26.40 -16.57
C PRO A 243 -4.93 25.39 -16.77
N ASN A 244 -5.37 24.74 -15.69
CA ASN A 244 -6.45 23.75 -15.67
C ASN A 244 -6.22 22.47 -16.49
N THR A 245 -4.98 22.18 -16.91
CA THR A 245 -4.67 20.89 -17.54
C THR A 245 -4.71 19.78 -16.48
N PRO A 246 -5.59 18.75 -16.62
CA PRO A 246 -5.58 17.61 -15.72
C PRO A 246 -4.31 16.78 -15.95
N LEU A 247 -3.64 16.36 -14.87
CA LEU A 247 -2.42 15.54 -14.94
C LEU A 247 -2.69 14.16 -15.55
N GLY A 248 -3.92 13.66 -15.38
CA GLY A 248 -4.39 12.34 -15.79
C GLY A 248 -3.46 11.21 -15.36
N SER A 249 -3.38 10.15 -16.18
CA SER A 249 -2.70 8.91 -15.82
C SER A 249 -1.18 8.95 -15.98
N GLY A 250 -0.65 9.96 -16.68
CA GLY A 250 0.78 10.11 -16.98
C GLY A 250 1.34 9.18 -18.06
N TYR A 251 0.52 8.36 -18.70
CA TYR A 251 0.96 7.47 -19.79
C TYR A 251 1.24 8.24 -21.09
N PRO A 252 2.25 7.81 -21.89
CA PRO A 252 2.56 8.41 -23.19
C PRO A 252 1.38 8.52 -24.18
N GLY A 253 0.46 7.56 -24.14
CA GLY A 253 -0.72 7.57 -25.00
C GLY A 253 -1.90 8.42 -24.48
N GLY A 254 -1.76 9.04 -23.31
CA GLY A 254 -2.83 9.79 -22.63
C GLY A 254 -2.91 11.24 -23.08
N MET A 255 -4.15 11.77 -23.15
CA MET A 255 -4.42 13.17 -23.53
C MET A 255 -3.74 14.20 -22.60
N SER A 256 -3.43 13.79 -21.37
CA SER A 256 -2.85 14.61 -20.32
C SER A 256 -1.39 14.99 -20.53
N ILE A 257 -0.66 14.32 -21.44
CA ILE A 257 0.75 14.63 -21.71
C ILE A 257 0.97 15.57 -22.91
N CYS A 258 -0.11 16.06 -23.54
CA CYS A 258 -0.05 16.99 -24.67
C CYS A 258 0.75 18.27 -24.39
N PHE A 259 0.94 18.66 -23.11
CA PHE A 259 1.74 19.83 -22.76
C PHE A 259 3.26 19.58 -22.90
N LEU A 260 3.74 18.33 -22.71
CA LEU A 260 5.18 18.00 -22.82
C LEU A 260 5.72 18.22 -24.24
N PHE A 261 4.87 18.10 -25.25
CA PHE A 261 5.23 18.29 -26.67
C PHE A 261 5.08 19.73 -27.16
N LYS A 262 4.57 20.67 -26.34
CA LYS A 262 4.49 22.09 -26.69
C LYS A 262 5.73 22.88 -26.31
N ASP A 263 6.52 22.40 -25.34
CA ASP A 263 7.77 23.02 -24.88
C ASP A 263 9.02 22.51 -25.64
N SER A 264 8.86 21.73 -26.71
CA SER A 264 9.98 21.20 -27.52
C SER A 264 10.72 22.27 -28.36
N HIS A 265 10.42 23.55 -28.17
CA HIS A 265 11.11 24.68 -28.78
C HIS A 265 11.80 25.54 -27.72
N ALA A 266 12.72 24.94 -26.99
CA ALA A 266 13.70 25.66 -26.17
C ALA A 266 14.99 24.84 -26.00
N VAL A 267 15.62 24.47 -27.11
CA VAL A 267 17.07 24.21 -27.21
C VAL A 267 17.56 24.77 -28.53
#